data_AF-A0A7Y5J8S5-F1
#
_entry.id   AF-A0A7Y5J8S5-F1
#
_cell.length_a   1.000
_cell.length_b   1.000
_cell.length_c   1.000
_cell.angle_alpha   90.00
_cell.angle_beta   90.00
_cell.angle_gamma   90.00
#
_symmetry.space_group_name_H-M   'P 1'
#
loop_
_entity.id
_entity.type
_entity.pdbx_description
1 polymer ?
#
loop_
_entity_poly.entity_id
_entity_poly.type
_entity_poly.pdbx_seq_one_letter_code
_entity_poly.pdbx_strand_id
1 'polypeptide(L)'
;MLGNKQDLLSNWVTAFNQKLKPKLFRGKYRFANGVENWKVLDLGNTAFWSGEPAAALLTNYLQPGAWTIYTNADRKALIKDFQLIPDMKGGNVEVYSTFWNEQDNVFVNKRLKIVNPLLVYADLVGTGNDRNFETAKKIYGQHLKNIVE
;
A
#
# COMPACT_ATOMS: atom_id res chain seq x y z
N MET A 1 -15.17 -6.07 -28.01
CA MET A 1 -15.74 -6.19 -26.65
C MET A 1 -14.62 -5.89 -25.67
N LEU A 2 -14.78 -4.89 -24.78
CA LEU A 2 -13.89 -4.84 -23.61
C LEU A 2 -14.07 -6.18 -22.88
N GLY A 3 -12.97 -6.90 -22.66
CA GLY A 3 -13.00 -8.14 -21.87
C GLY A 3 -13.65 -7.87 -20.51
N ASN A 4 -14.26 -8.91 -19.93
CA ASN A 4 -14.89 -8.86 -18.62
C ASN A 4 -14.00 -8.05 -17.64
N LYS A 5 -14.53 -6.96 -17.08
CA LYS A 5 -13.79 -6.03 -16.21
C LYS A 5 -13.15 -6.74 -15.02
N GLN A 6 -13.74 -7.83 -14.55
CA GLN A 6 -13.17 -8.69 -13.50
C GLN A 6 -11.88 -9.37 -13.99
N ASP A 7 -11.86 -9.87 -15.22
CA ASP A 7 -10.66 -10.47 -15.83
C ASP A 7 -9.58 -9.41 -16.03
N LEU A 8 -9.96 -8.19 -16.44
CA LEU A 8 -9.02 -7.06 -16.55
C LEU A 8 -8.40 -6.72 -15.20
N LEU A 9 -9.20 -6.66 -14.13
CA LEU A 9 -8.71 -6.44 -12.77
C LEU A 9 -7.74 -7.56 -12.36
N SER A 10 -8.13 -8.82 -12.54
CA SER A 10 -7.30 -9.98 -12.18
C SER A 10 -5.96 -9.99 -12.93
N ASN A 11 -6.00 -9.75 -14.24
CA ASN A 11 -4.81 -9.66 -15.08
C ASN A 11 -3.92 -8.49 -14.68
N TRP A 12 -4.52 -7.32 -14.38
CA TRP A 12 -3.78 -6.15 -13.94
C TRP A 12 -3.11 -6.38 -12.59
N VAL A 13 -3.80 -6.94 -11.59
CA VAL A 13 -3.23 -7.27 -10.28
C VAL A 13 -2.07 -8.26 -10.41
N THR A 14 -2.23 -9.27 -11.26
CA THR A 14 -1.19 -10.25 -11.55
C THR A 14 0.04 -9.58 -12.18
N ALA A 15 -0.15 -8.81 -13.24
CA ALA A 15 0.93 -8.10 -13.93
C ALA A 15 1.61 -7.07 -13.03
N PHE A 16 0.84 -6.35 -12.20
CA PHE A 16 1.36 -5.40 -11.23
C PHE A 16 2.31 -6.08 -10.23
N ASN A 17 1.86 -7.15 -9.57
CA ASN A 17 2.66 -7.84 -8.56
C ASN A 17 3.86 -8.58 -9.15
N GLN A 18 3.74 -9.14 -10.35
CA GLN A 18 4.83 -9.91 -10.98
C GLN A 18 5.85 -9.05 -11.72
N LYS A 19 5.45 -7.89 -12.25
CA LYS A 19 6.32 -7.09 -13.15
C LYS A 19 6.65 -5.71 -12.61
N LEU A 20 5.67 -4.97 -12.11
CA LEU A 20 5.88 -3.57 -11.74
C LEU A 20 6.37 -3.43 -10.30
N LYS A 21 5.63 -3.96 -9.32
CA LYS A 21 5.93 -3.82 -7.89
C LYS A 21 7.38 -4.20 -7.52
N PRO A 22 7.97 -5.31 -8.04
CA PRO A 22 9.35 -5.65 -7.74
C PRO A 22 10.36 -4.59 -8.18
N LYS A 23 10.10 -3.89 -9.30
CA LYS A 23 10.98 -2.83 -9.82
C LYS A 23 10.88 -1.54 -9.02
N LEU A 24 9.82 -1.37 -8.23
CA LEU A 24 9.61 -0.20 -7.40
C LEU A 24 10.25 -0.35 -6.02
N PHE A 25 10.69 -1.54 -5.64
CA PHE A 25 11.20 -1.79 -4.28
C PHE A 25 12.47 -0.99 -4.00
N ARG A 26 12.46 -0.25 -2.88
CA ARG A 26 13.57 0.62 -2.46
C ARG A 26 14.30 0.12 -1.22
N GLY A 27 13.69 -0.76 -0.44
CA GLY A 27 14.32 -1.37 0.73
C GLY A 27 13.34 -1.74 1.85
N LYS A 28 13.89 -2.43 2.85
CA LYS A 28 13.21 -2.79 4.09
C LYS A 28 13.73 -1.98 5.27
N TYR A 29 12.80 -1.64 6.16
CA TYR A 29 13.00 -0.83 7.33
C TYR A 29 12.21 -1.39 8.50
N ARG A 30 12.50 -0.86 9.69
CA ARG A 30 11.68 -0.99 10.90
C ARG A 30 11.43 0.39 11.49
N PHE A 31 10.37 0.54 12.26
CA PHE A 31 10.16 1.77 13.02
C PHE A 31 11.21 1.93 14.12
N ALA A 32 11.65 3.17 14.33
CA ALA A 32 12.56 3.50 15.42
C ALA A 32 11.88 3.41 16.79
N ASN A 33 10.62 3.83 16.89
CA ASN A 33 9.91 4.08 18.16
C ASN A 33 8.65 3.22 18.35
N GLY A 34 8.62 2.02 17.76
CA GLY A 34 7.42 1.15 17.81
C GLY A 34 6.35 1.52 16.79
N VAL A 35 5.20 0.83 16.87
CA VAL A 35 4.08 0.97 15.92
C VAL A 35 2.85 1.61 16.55
N GLU A 36 2.83 1.89 17.86
CA GLU A 36 1.60 2.28 18.58
C GLU A 36 0.92 3.52 17.97
N ASN A 37 1.70 4.45 17.43
CA ASN A 37 1.23 5.72 16.89
C ASN A 37 1.18 5.78 15.35
N TRP A 38 1.20 4.63 14.67
CA TRP A 38 1.27 4.58 13.21
C TRP A 38 0.15 5.35 12.48
N LYS A 39 -1.05 5.40 13.07
CA LYS A 39 -2.22 6.09 12.48
C LYS A 39 -2.07 7.62 12.47
N VAL A 40 -1.23 8.14 13.36
CA VAL A 40 -0.96 9.58 13.49
C VAL A 40 0.45 9.93 13.04
N LEU A 41 1.18 8.97 12.46
CA LEU A 41 2.50 9.20 11.89
C LEU A 41 2.37 10.16 10.71
N ASP A 42 3.09 11.28 10.78
CA ASP A 42 3.16 12.20 9.65
C ASP A 42 4.06 11.61 8.56
N LEU A 43 3.42 11.05 7.53
CA LEU A 43 4.07 10.59 6.31
C LEU A 43 4.44 11.75 5.35
N GLY A 44 4.23 13.00 5.76
CA GLY A 44 4.38 14.14 4.87
C GLY A 44 3.38 14.11 3.71
N ASN A 45 3.67 14.83 2.63
CA ASN A 45 2.77 14.97 1.49
C ASN A 45 3.09 14.04 0.31
N THR A 46 4.20 13.33 0.38
CA THR A 46 4.77 12.53 -0.72
C THR A 46 4.87 11.05 -0.36
N ALA A 47 4.31 10.62 0.77
CA ALA A 47 4.27 9.22 1.16
C ALA A 47 2.85 8.76 1.54
N PHE A 48 2.53 7.55 1.12
CA PHE A 48 1.19 6.98 1.24
C PHE A 48 1.26 5.54 1.70
N TRP A 49 0.42 5.18 2.67
CA TRP A 49 0.22 3.80 3.08
C TRP A 49 -0.44 2.98 1.96
N SER A 50 -0.01 1.73 1.83
CA SER A 50 -0.71 0.69 1.08
C SER A 50 -0.76 -0.61 1.89
N GLY A 51 -1.26 -1.71 1.31
CA GLY A 51 -1.32 -3.01 1.95
C GLY A 51 -2.11 -2.97 3.27
N GLU A 52 -1.61 -3.64 4.31
CA GLU A 52 -2.29 -3.77 5.59
C GLU A 52 -2.61 -2.43 6.30
N PRO A 53 -1.70 -1.44 6.45
CA PRO A 53 -2.04 -0.18 7.11
C PRO A 53 -3.14 0.60 6.37
N ALA A 54 -3.10 0.64 5.04
CA ALA A 54 -4.18 1.26 4.28
C ALA A 54 -5.50 0.49 4.40
N ALA A 55 -5.44 -0.84 4.39
CA ALA A 55 -6.61 -1.69 4.57
C ALA A 55 -7.25 -1.52 5.95
N ALA A 56 -6.43 -1.39 7.00
CA ALA A 56 -6.90 -1.09 8.34
C ALA A 56 -7.60 0.27 8.41
N LEU A 57 -7.08 1.29 7.73
CA LEU A 57 -7.73 2.62 7.66
C LEU A 57 -9.03 2.61 6.85
N LEU A 58 -9.11 1.81 5.78
CA LEU A 58 -10.30 1.69 4.94
C LEU A 58 -11.42 0.89 5.60
N THR A 59 -11.06 -0.21 6.29
CA THR A 59 -12.03 -1.22 6.72
C THR A 59 -12.21 -1.34 8.23
N ASN A 60 -11.25 -0.84 9.02
CA ASN A 60 -11.12 -1.10 10.46
C ASN A 60 -11.16 -2.60 10.82
N TYR A 61 -10.77 -3.49 9.90
CA TYR A 61 -10.95 -4.94 10.04
C TYR A 61 -9.71 -5.70 10.52
N LEU A 62 -8.51 -5.14 10.35
CA LEU A 62 -7.26 -5.79 10.75
C LEU A 62 -6.33 -4.86 11.54
N GLN A 63 -5.43 -5.48 12.29
CA GLN A 63 -4.23 -4.82 12.83
C GLN A 63 -3.04 -5.13 11.92
N PRO A 64 -2.32 -4.10 11.42
CA PRO A 64 -1.17 -4.32 10.54
C PRO A 64 -0.03 -5.07 11.25
N GLY A 65 0.50 -6.10 10.60
CA GLY A 65 1.75 -6.77 10.93
C GLY A 65 2.87 -6.46 9.94
N ALA A 66 2.51 -6.20 8.68
CA ALA A 66 3.41 -5.73 7.63
C ALA A 66 3.02 -4.32 7.18
N TRP A 67 4.01 -3.51 6.83
CA TRP A 67 3.84 -2.10 6.49
C TRP A 67 4.33 -1.85 5.07
N THR A 68 3.55 -1.12 4.29
CA THR A 68 3.90 -0.77 2.91
C THR A 68 3.74 0.73 2.72
N ILE A 69 4.83 1.38 2.29
CA ILE A 69 4.86 2.81 1.98
C ILE A 69 5.23 3.00 0.52
N TYR A 70 4.44 3.78 -0.21
CA TYR A 70 4.81 4.31 -1.51
C TYR A 70 5.26 5.76 -1.39
N THR A 71 6.49 6.05 -1.81
CA THR A 71 7.06 7.39 -1.77
C THR A 71 8.31 7.53 -2.64
N ASN A 72 8.54 8.73 -3.18
CA ASN A 72 9.82 9.12 -3.78
C ASN A 72 10.72 9.94 -2.84
N ALA A 73 10.37 10.09 -1.55
CA ALA A 73 11.23 10.76 -0.57
C ALA A 73 12.61 10.10 -0.50
N ASP A 74 13.67 10.89 -0.31
CA ASP A 74 15.02 10.34 -0.24
C ASP A 74 15.24 9.53 1.06
N ARG A 75 16.35 8.79 1.14
CA ARG A 75 16.67 7.96 2.30
C ARG A 75 16.82 8.79 3.59
N LYS A 76 17.24 10.05 3.49
CA LYS A 76 17.39 10.94 4.64
C LYS A 76 16.02 11.29 5.22
N ALA A 77 15.04 11.58 4.39
CA ALA A 77 13.65 11.80 4.78
C ALA A 77 13.04 10.53 5.39
N LEU A 78 13.27 9.35 4.81
CA LEU A 78 12.81 8.09 5.41
C LEU A 78 13.31 7.91 6.85
N ILE A 79 14.58 8.23 7.11
CA ILE A 79 15.19 8.07 8.44
C ILE A 79 14.74 9.17 9.41
N LYS A 80 14.76 10.42 8.98
CA LYS A 80 14.54 11.57 9.86
C LYS A 80 13.07 11.89 10.05
N ASP A 81 12.30 11.87 8.98
CA ASP A 81 10.92 12.35 8.99
C ASP A 81 9.97 11.20 9.32
N PHE A 82 10.19 10.02 8.70
CA PHE A 82 9.34 8.84 8.95
C PHE A 82 9.85 7.94 10.09
N GLN A 83 10.97 8.30 10.73
CA GLN A 83 11.55 7.57 11.86
C GLN A 83 11.79 6.10 11.52
N LEU A 84 12.29 5.83 10.31
CA LEU A 84 12.59 4.48 9.83
C LEU A 84 14.08 4.16 9.95
N ILE A 85 14.38 2.94 10.41
CA ILE A 85 15.73 2.42 10.48
C ILE A 85 15.87 1.32 9.42
N PRO A 86 16.85 1.39 8.50
CA PRO A 86 17.09 0.34 7.52
C PRO A 86 17.30 -1.02 8.21
N ASP A 87 16.56 -2.03 7.77
CA ASP A 87 16.66 -3.38 8.28
C ASP A 87 16.25 -4.37 7.19
N MET A 88 17.23 -4.83 6.40
CA MET A 88 16.99 -5.73 5.27
C MET A 88 16.64 -7.16 5.69
N LYS A 89 16.97 -7.56 6.93
CA LYS A 89 16.79 -8.94 7.39
C LYS A 89 15.50 -9.11 8.21
N GLY A 90 15.21 -8.17 9.10
CA GLY A 90 14.09 -8.24 10.05
C GLY A 90 13.05 -7.13 9.88
N GLY A 91 13.26 -6.18 8.97
CA GLY A 91 12.36 -5.06 8.76
C GLY A 91 10.99 -5.48 8.23
N ASN A 92 9.94 -5.00 8.88
CA ASN A 92 8.54 -5.22 8.49
C ASN A 92 7.93 -4.03 7.73
N VAL A 93 8.72 -3.01 7.41
CA VAL A 93 8.32 -1.86 6.59
C VAL A 93 8.99 -1.95 5.23
N GLU A 94 8.20 -2.16 4.20
CA GLU A 94 8.64 -2.16 2.81
C GLU A 94 8.35 -0.81 2.17
N VAL A 95 9.37 -0.20 1.57
CA VAL A 95 9.27 1.09 0.89
C VAL A 95 9.40 0.89 -0.62
N TYR A 96 8.47 1.47 -1.37
CA TYR A 96 8.40 1.43 -2.82
C TYR A 96 8.38 2.84 -3.42
N SER A 97 8.94 3.02 -4.62
CA SER A 97 8.81 4.26 -5.40
C SER A 97 7.37 4.44 -5.86
N THR A 98 6.89 5.69 -5.92
CA THR A 98 5.62 5.99 -6.59
C THR A 98 5.83 5.90 -8.11
N PHE A 99 4.79 5.47 -8.82
CA PHE A 99 4.77 5.34 -10.29
C PHE A 99 3.64 6.15 -10.93
N TRP A 100 3.10 7.09 -10.16
CA TRP A 100 2.02 8.00 -10.51
C TRP A 100 2.39 9.43 -10.09
N ASN A 101 1.61 10.41 -10.51
CA ASN A 101 1.76 11.78 -10.04
C ASN A 101 1.11 11.94 -8.65
N GLU A 102 1.92 12.18 -7.61
CA GLU A 102 1.48 12.31 -6.21
C GLU A 102 0.49 13.48 -5.99
N GLN A 103 0.42 14.44 -6.91
CA GLN A 103 -0.54 15.54 -6.85
C GLN A 103 -1.94 15.15 -7.31
N ASP A 104 -2.07 14.08 -8.09
CA ASP A 104 -3.35 13.62 -8.63
C ASP A 104 -4.12 12.79 -7.60
N ASN A 105 -5.27 13.33 -7.20
CA ASN A 105 -6.15 12.73 -6.20
C ASN A 105 -6.83 11.43 -6.68
N VAL A 106 -6.74 11.09 -7.97
CA VAL A 106 -7.23 9.80 -8.48
C VAL A 106 -6.41 8.63 -7.90
N PHE A 107 -5.12 8.83 -7.66
CA PHE A 107 -4.22 7.76 -7.21
C PHE A 107 -4.08 7.67 -5.69
N VAL A 108 -4.52 8.68 -4.94
CA VAL A 108 -4.29 8.78 -3.50
C VAL A 108 -5.47 9.43 -2.77
N ASN A 109 -5.73 8.97 -1.54
CA ASN A 109 -6.56 9.69 -0.60
C ASN A 109 -5.65 10.48 0.35
N LYS A 110 -5.49 11.78 0.10
CA LYS A 110 -4.60 12.66 0.88
C LYS A 110 -5.05 12.85 2.33
N ARG A 111 -6.34 12.69 2.64
CA ARG A 111 -6.88 12.80 4.01
C ARG A 111 -6.46 11.60 4.85
N LEU A 112 -6.60 10.40 4.32
CA LEU A 112 -6.21 9.16 5.00
C LEU A 112 -4.73 8.81 4.80
N LYS A 113 -4.03 9.54 3.92
CA LYS A 113 -2.63 9.26 3.51
C LYS A 113 -2.45 7.83 3.02
N ILE A 114 -3.41 7.36 2.21
CA ILE A 114 -3.38 6.02 1.59
C ILE A 114 -3.36 6.16 0.07
N VAL A 115 -2.88 5.12 -0.60
CA VAL A 115 -3.05 4.96 -2.05
C VAL A 115 -4.50 4.62 -2.42
N ASN A 116 -4.83 4.67 -3.71
CA ASN A 116 -6.15 4.28 -4.23
C ASN A 116 -6.51 2.85 -3.78
N PRO A 117 -7.77 2.57 -3.40
CA PRO A 117 -8.22 1.25 -2.96
C PRO A 117 -7.88 0.09 -3.93
N LEU A 118 -7.78 0.37 -5.23
CA LEU A 118 -7.34 -0.62 -6.23
C LEU A 118 -5.90 -1.10 -5.98
N LEU A 119 -4.99 -0.18 -5.63
CA LEU A 119 -3.61 -0.51 -5.33
C LEU A 119 -3.49 -1.22 -3.97
N VAL A 120 -4.27 -0.79 -2.97
CA VAL A 120 -4.37 -1.50 -1.68
C VAL A 120 -4.82 -2.95 -1.88
N TYR A 121 -5.87 -3.15 -2.69
CA TYR A 121 -6.35 -4.47 -3.06
C TYR A 121 -5.25 -5.32 -3.71
N ALA A 122 -4.54 -4.77 -4.70
CA ALA A 122 -3.48 -5.47 -5.39
C ALA A 122 -2.34 -5.86 -4.46
N ASP A 123 -1.96 -4.98 -3.52
CA ASP A 123 -0.91 -5.25 -2.55
C ASP A 123 -1.29 -6.35 -1.56
N LEU A 124 -2.53 -6.36 -1.07
CA LEU A 124 -3.04 -7.42 -0.20
C LEU A 124 -3.08 -8.77 -0.91
N VAL A 125 -3.64 -8.82 -2.13
CA VAL A 125 -3.69 -10.05 -2.94
C VAL A 125 -2.29 -10.57 -3.23
N GLY A 126 -1.35 -9.67 -3.53
CA GLY A 126 0.04 -10.02 -3.81
C GLY A 126 0.81 -10.64 -2.64
N THR A 127 0.29 -10.56 -1.41
CA THR A 127 0.95 -11.16 -0.24
C THR A 127 0.81 -12.68 -0.17
N GLY A 128 -0.18 -13.28 -0.84
CA GLY A 128 -0.50 -14.70 -0.72
C GLY A 128 -0.95 -15.14 0.68
N ASN A 129 -1.33 -14.20 1.55
CA ASN A 129 -1.77 -14.46 2.92
C ASN A 129 -3.30 -14.45 3.03
N ASP A 130 -3.88 -15.49 3.62
CA ASP A 130 -5.34 -15.67 3.73
C ASP A 130 -6.05 -14.51 4.44
N ARG A 131 -5.47 -13.99 5.54
CA ARG A 131 -6.02 -12.85 6.29
C ARG A 131 -6.06 -11.59 5.41
N ASN A 132 -5.02 -11.38 4.61
CA ASN A 132 -4.96 -10.26 3.69
C ASN A 132 -5.94 -10.44 2.53
N PHE A 133 -6.12 -11.67 2.04
CA PHE A 133 -7.12 -11.97 1.01
C PHE A 133 -8.55 -11.69 1.48
N GLU A 134 -8.91 -12.09 2.70
CA GLU A 134 -10.23 -11.77 3.27
C GLU A 134 -10.47 -10.26 3.41
N THR A 135 -9.43 -9.51 3.74
CA THR A 135 -9.51 -8.04 3.81
C THR A 135 -9.59 -7.42 2.40
N ALA A 136 -8.89 -7.98 1.43
CA ALA A 136 -8.97 -7.58 0.03
C ALA A 136 -10.39 -7.76 -0.52
N LYS A 137 -11.09 -8.85 -0.18
CA LYS A 137 -12.51 -9.05 -0.55
C LYS A 137 -13.42 -7.95 0.00
N LYS A 138 -13.18 -7.49 1.23
CA LYS A 138 -13.94 -6.36 1.82
C LYS A 138 -13.69 -5.07 1.05
N ILE A 139 -12.44 -4.76 0.74
CA ILE A 139 -12.08 -3.59 -0.07
C ILE A 139 -12.72 -3.67 -1.46
N TYR A 140 -12.69 -4.84 -2.10
CA TYR A 140 -13.35 -5.05 -3.37
C TYR A 140 -14.85 -4.73 -3.27
N GLY A 141 -15.56 -5.31 -2.31
CA GLY A 141 -16.99 -5.08 -2.11
C GLY A 141 -17.36 -3.63 -1.78
N GLN A 142 -16.53 -2.94 -0.99
CA GLN A 142 -16.82 -1.58 -0.51
C GLN A 142 -16.38 -0.47 -1.47
N HIS A 143 -15.33 -0.70 -2.26
CA HIS A 143 -14.67 0.36 -3.05
C HIS A 143 -14.53 0.07 -4.54
N LEU A 144 -14.54 -1.20 -4.97
CA LEU A 144 -14.24 -1.56 -6.37
C LEU A 144 -15.44 -2.14 -7.11
N LYS A 145 -16.39 -2.77 -6.40
CA LYS A 145 -17.52 -3.48 -6.98
C LYS A 145 -18.29 -2.64 -8.01
N ASN A 146 -18.67 -1.40 -7.65
CA ASN A 146 -19.44 -0.51 -8.53
C ASN A 146 -18.68 0.00 -9.76
N ILE A 147 -17.37 -0.22 -9.84
CA ILE A 147 -16.51 0.18 -10.97
C ILE A 147 -16.30 -1.03 -11.89
N VAL A 148 -16.13 -2.21 -11.29
CA VAL A 148 -15.74 -3.45 -11.94
C VAL A 148 -16.96 -4.25 -12.42
N GLU A 149 -18.08 -4.19 -11.72
CA GLU A 149 -19.36 -4.81 -12.10
C GLU A 149 -20.30 -3.73 -12.66
#